data_AF-A0A812M6P0-F1
#
_entry.id   AF-A0A812M6P0-F1
#
_cell.length_a   1.000
_cell.length_b   1.000
_cell.length_c   1.000
_cell.angle_alpha   90.00
_cell.angle_beta   90.00
_cell.angle_gamma   90.00
#
_symmetry.space_group_name_H-M   'P 1'
#
loop_
_entity.id
_entity.type
_entity.pdbx_description
1 polymer ?
#
loop_
_entity_poly.entity_id
_entity_poly.type
_entity_poly.pdbx_seq_one_letter_code
_entity_poly.pdbx_strand_id
1 'polypeptide(L)'
;LQENLQLLRDVEAKSQSSLDAARAKEKRHAADFLKLKNALEGKIRAVKQDLERTKKELADARARKAKAEGELAVAEQDIKTGKQYLLQVERGCMEKAAQFQQQKKNRQDEVKAVQAALKALRGIMDTSAAKQGLFSFLQMSSSSSRSKAAGQTVATLALKRVQQLAVSLKSTVLDKLASKMRVVSRYGGGGDVFGKMRKLIQALCSSAKQLETDNSKIMSISCKKAFALAVFLSHTHT
;
A
#
# COMPACT_ATOMS: atom_id res chain seq x y z
N LEU A 1 79.45 95.39 34.70
CA LEU A 1 77.98 95.66 34.61
C LEU A 1 77.37 95.20 33.28
N GLN A 2 77.95 95.50 32.12
CA GLN A 2 77.44 95.04 30.82
C GLN A 2 77.45 93.51 30.63
N GLU A 3 78.51 92.80 31.06
CA GLU A 3 78.57 91.33 30.97
C GLU A 3 77.47 90.63 31.80
N ASN A 4 77.17 91.12 33.00
CA ASN A 4 76.10 90.56 33.84
C ASN A 4 74.71 90.72 33.19
N LEU A 5 74.49 91.83 32.48
CA LEU A 5 73.26 92.09 31.72
C LEU A 5 73.14 91.22 30.46
N GLN A 6 74.26 90.79 29.87
CA GLN A 6 74.28 89.84 28.77
C GLN A 6 74.00 88.42 29.27
N LEU A 7 74.63 88.00 30.38
CA LEU A 7 74.37 86.71 31.02
C LEU A 7 72.90 86.54 31.42
N LEU A 8 72.28 87.56 32.01
CA LEU A 8 70.85 87.52 32.38
C LEU A 8 69.93 87.36 31.15
N ARG A 9 70.22 88.08 30.06
CA ARG A 9 69.47 87.93 28.80
C ARG A 9 69.66 86.56 28.17
N ASP A 10 70.87 86.00 28.20
CA ASP A 10 71.14 84.65 27.71
C ASP A 10 70.43 83.58 28.53
N VAL A 11 70.36 83.73 29.85
CA VAL A 11 69.61 82.82 30.74
C VAL A 11 68.12 82.92 30.47
N GLU A 12 67.58 84.13 30.30
CA GLU A 12 66.17 84.35 29.95
C GLU A 12 65.81 83.70 28.60
N ALA A 13 66.62 83.94 27.56
CA ALA A 13 66.42 83.36 26.23
C ALA A 13 66.50 81.82 26.26
N LYS A 14 67.49 81.24 26.97
CA LYS A 14 67.60 79.79 27.14
C LYS A 14 66.39 79.21 27.88
N SER A 15 65.93 79.89 28.92
CA SER A 15 64.77 79.47 29.71
C SER A 15 63.49 79.49 28.89
N GLN A 16 63.23 80.56 28.13
CA GLN A 16 62.09 80.67 27.22
C GLN A 16 62.14 79.58 26.14
N SER A 17 63.31 79.35 25.51
CA SER A 17 63.48 78.30 24.51
C SER A 17 63.24 76.89 25.08
N SER A 18 63.69 76.64 26.32
CA SER A 18 63.48 75.37 27.01
C SER A 18 62.01 75.16 27.33
N LEU A 19 61.30 76.22 27.73
CA LEU A 19 59.87 76.20 28.02
C LEU A 19 59.06 75.90 26.75
N ASP A 20 59.41 76.53 25.64
CA ASP A 20 58.75 76.30 24.34
C ASP A 20 59.05 74.89 23.81
N ALA A 21 60.27 74.40 23.96
CA ALA A 21 60.64 73.03 23.61
C ALA A 21 59.87 72.00 24.46
N ALA A 22 59.73 72.24 25.76
CA ALA A 22 58.94 71.39 26.66
C ALA A 22 57.45 71.38 26.27
N ARG A 23 56.86 72.56 26.03
CA ARG A 23 55.46 72.69 25.56
C ARG A 23 55.24 72.03 24.21
N ALA A 24 56.21 72.13 23.29
CA ALA A 24 56.14 71.46 21.99
C ALA A 24 56.18 69.93 22.13
N LYS A 25 57.05 69.39 23.01
CA LYS A 25 57.08 67.95 23.32
C LYS A 25 55.78 67.49 23.96
N GLU A 26 55.25 68.24 24.93
CA GLU A 26 53.98 67.93 25.59
C GLU A 26 52.82 67.87 24.59
N LYS A 27 52.70 68.86 23.69
CA LYS A 27 51.70 68.84 22.61
C LYS A 27 51.84 67.64 21.68
N ARG A 28 53.07 67.26 21.32
CA ARG A 28 53.34 66.07 20.49
C ARG A 28 52.90 64.79 21.21
N HIS A 29 53.32 64.61 22.46
CA HIS A 29 52.93 63.44 23.26
C HIS A 29 51.42 63.36 23.48
N ALA A 30 50.74 64.49 23.74
CA ALA A 30 49.30 64.53 23.86
C ALA A 30 48.60 64.13 22.54
N ALA A 31 49.07 64.64 21.40
CA ALA A 31 48.53 64.28 20.09
C ALA A 31 48.75 62.79 19.76
N ASP A 32 49.94 62.25 20.05
CA ASP A 32 50.26 60.84 19.80
C ASP A 32 49.48 59.90 20.71
N PHE A 33 49.29 60.27 21.99
CA PHE A 33 48.41 59.55 22.91
C PHE A 33 46.97 59.52 22.40
N LEU A 34 46.45 60.64 21.91
CA LEU A 34 45.08 60.75 21.40
C LEU A 34 44.88 59.89 20.13
N LYS A 35 45.87 59.85 19.24
CA LYS A 35 45.89 58.92 18.09
C LYS A 35 45.88 57.47 18.54
N LEU A 36 46.73 57.09 19.50
CA LEU A 36 46.81 55.72 20.01
C LEU A 36 45.49 55.30 20.68
N LYS A 37 44.92 56.17 21.52
CA LYS A 37 43.63 55.95 22.17
C LYS A 37 42.52 55.72 21.15
N ASN A 38 42.39 56.62 20.16
CA ASN A 38 41.37 56.48 19.12
C ASN A 38 41.56 55.19 18.29
N ALA A 39 42.81 54.83 17.98
CA ALA A 39 43.11 53.59 17.27
C ALA A 39 42.74 52.35 18.10
N LEU A 40 43.03 52.34 19.40
CA LEU A 40 42.66 51.25 20.31
C LEU A 40 41.14 51.15 20.50
N GLU A 41 40.45 52.26 20.70
CA GLU A 41 38.99 52.29 20.79
C GLU A 41 38.33 51.84 19.48
N GLY A 42 38.92 52.19 18.33
CA GLY A 42 38.52 51.69 17.02
C GLY A 42 38.66 50.17 16.93
N LYS A 43 39.84 49.63 17.29
CA LYS A 43 40.10 48.18 17.33
C LYS A 43 39.15 47.44 18.28
N ILE A 44 38.93 47.97 19.48
CA ILE A 44 38.01 47.36 20.46
C ILE A 44 36.59 47.31 19.90
N ARG A 45 36.12 48.39 19.24
CA ARG A 45 34.80 48.41 18.60
C ARG A 45 34.68 47.40 17.47
N ALA A 46 35.68 47.34 16.59
CA ALA A 46 35.71 46.37 15.50
C ALA A 46 35.68 44.92 16.03
N VAL A 47 36.58 44.59 16.96
CA VAL A 47 36.64 43.26 17.58
C VAL A 47 35.33 42.91 18.29
N LYS A 48 34.70 43.86 19.00
CA LYS A 48 33.39 43.61 19.63
C LYS A 48 32.30 43.32 18.59
N GLN A 49 32.27 44.05 17.47
CA GLN A 49 31.32 43.78 16.40
C GLN A 49 31.56 42.42 15.74
N ASP A 50 32.80 42.06 15.46
CA ASP A 50 33.17 40.76 14.89
C ASP A 50 32.83 39.61 15.85
N LEU A 51 33.05 39.79 17.15
CA LEU A 51 32.70 38.81 18.18
C LEU A 51 31.18 38.59 18.24
N GLU A 52 30.39 39.66 18.21
CA GLU A 52 28.92 39.53 18.20
C GLU A 52 28.39 38.91 16.90
N ARG A 53 29.00 39.23 15.76
CA ARG A 53 28.67 38.61 14.47
C ARG A 53 28.99 37.11 14.48
N THR A 54 30.20 36.73 14.88
CA THR A 54 30.63 35.32 14.93
C THR A 54 29.82 34.50 15.92
N LYS A 55 29.41 35.08 17.07
CA LYS A 55 28.48 34.43 18.01
C LYS A 55 27.13 34.12 17.36
N LYS A 56 26.56 35.07 16.60
CA LYS A 56 25.29 34.86 15.89
C LYS A 56 25.43 33.78 14.83
N GLU A 57 26.46 33.86 13.99
CA GLU A 57 26.75 32.85 12.96
C GLU A 57 26.96 31.45 13.58
N LEU A 58 27.62 31.37 14.73
CA LEU A 58 27.81 30.13 15.48
C LEU A 58 26.50 29.58 16.06
N ALA A 59 25.63 30.45 16.59
CA ALA A 59 24.30 30.06 17.06
C ALA A 59 23.44 29.52 15.91
N ASP A 60 23.44 30.21 14.76
CA ASP A 60 22.74 29.79 13.55
C ASP A 60 23.28 28.45 13.02
N ALA A 61 24.60 28.28 13.00
CA ALA A 61 25.23 27.02 12.61
C ALA A 61 24.86 25.87 13.55
N ARG A 62 24.81 26.10 14.86
CA ARG A 62 24.37 25.10 15.84
C ARG A 62 22.89 24.73 15.65
N ALA A 63 22.03 25.71 15.40
CA ALA A 63 20.61 25.45 15.13
C ALA A 63 20.42 24.64 13.84
N ARG A 64 21.16 24.97 12.77
CA ARG A 64 21.15 24.20 11.51
C ARG A 64 21.65 22.77 11.72
N LYS A 65 22.74 22.60 12.49
CA LYS A 65 23.28 21.28 12.83
C LYS A 65 22.24 20.45 13.60
N ALA A 66 21.64 21.00 14.65
CA ALA A 66 20.62 20.30 15.43
C ALA A 66 19.40 19.91 14.58
N LYS A 67 18.97 20.79 13.67
CA LYS A 67 17.90 20.49 12.72
C LYS A 67 18.28 19.33 11.78
N ALA A 68 19.48 19.37 11.21
CA ALA A 68 19.97 18.32 10.32
C ALA A 68 20.12 16.97 11.04
N GLU A 69 20.61 16.96 12.29
CA GLU A 69 20.69 15.75 13.12
C GLU A 69 19.29 15.19 13.44
N GLY A 70 18.31 16.07 13.70
CA GLY A 70 16.92 15.67 13.87
C GLY A 70 16.30 15.06 12.61
N GLU A 71 16.51 15.69 11.46
CA GLU A 71 16.05 15.18 10.15
C GLU A 71 16.70 13.82 9.81
N LEU A 72 17.99 13.66 10.11
CA LEU A 72 18.71 12.41 9.92
C LEU A 72 18.11 11.28 10.79
N ALA A 73 17.83 11.56 12.07
CA ALA A 73 17.22 10.58 12.96
C ALA A 73 15.83 10.13 12.48
N VAL A 74 15.02 11.05 11.94
CA VAL A 74 13.72 10.70 11.33
C VAL A 74 13.92 9.85 10.09
N ALA A 75 14.83 10.22 9.19
CA ALA A 75 15.11 9.46 7.98
C ALA A 75 15.59 8.02 8.29
N GLU A 76 16.42 7.84 9.32
CA GLU A 76 16.83 6.51 9.78
C GLU A 76 15.66 5.67 10.31
N GLN A 77 14.70 6.29 11.01
CA GLN A 77 13.49 5.62 11.45
C GLN A 77 12.62 5.22 10.25
N ASP A 78 12.43 6.11 9.28
CA ASP A 78 11.65 5.86 8.07
C ASP A 78 12.25 4.73 7.23
N ILE A 79 13.58 4.65 7.12
CA ILE A 79 14.25 3.53 6.44
C ILE A 79 13.97 2.20 7.17
N LYS A 80 13.99 2.19 8.51
CA LYS A 80 13.72 0.98 9.30
C LYS A 80 12.27 0.54 9.15
N THR A 81 11.32 1.47 9.28
CA THR A 81 9.88 1.17 9.12
C THR A 81 9.57 0.73 7.68
N GLY A 82 10.15 1.39 6.68
CA GLY A 82 10.03 1.02 5.28
C GLY A 82 10.52 -0.39 4.98
N LYS A 83 11.68 -0.79 5.53
CA LYS A 83 12.20 -2.17 5.42
C LYS A 83 11.28 -3.20 6.08
N GLN A 84 10.76 -2.89 7.27
CA GLN A 84 9.82 -3.78 7.95
C GLN A 84 8.51 -3.93 7.16
N TYR A 85 7.98 -2.84 6.63
CA TYR A 85 6.78 -2.84 5.80
C TYR A 85 6.99 -3.66 4.52
N LEU A 86 8.14 -3.50 3.85
CA LEU A 86 8.51 -4.30 2.68
C LEU A 86 8.48 -5.80 3.00
N LEU A 87 9.12 -6.23 4.10
CA LEU A 87 9.11 -7.63 4.53
C LEU A 87 7.70 -8.14 4.90
N GLN A 88 6.84 -7.29 5.42
CA GLN A 88 5.43 -7.65 5.67
C GLN A 88 4.65 -7.82 4.38
N VAL A 89 4.84 -6.93 3.40
CA VAL A 89 4.19 -6.99 2.09
C VAL A 89 4.67 -8.23 1.31
N GLU A 90 5.96 -8.54 1.34
CA GLU A 90 6.52 -9.74 0.69
C GLU A 90 5.90 -11.01 1.27
N ARG A 91 5.86 -11.14 2.60
CA ARG A 91 5.23 -12.28 3.26
C ARG A 91 3.74 -12.37 2.94
N GLY A 92 3.01 -11.25 3.03
CA GLY A 92 1.59 -11.21 2.70
C GLY A 92 1.31 -11.55 1.23
N CYS A 93 2.21 -11.20 0.31
CA CYS A 93 2.11 -11.57 -1.10
C CYS A 93 2.28 -13.09 -1.28
N MET A 94 3.29 -13.69 -0.65
CA MET A 94 3.54 -15.13 -0.71
C MET A 94 2.40 -15.94 -0.09
N GLU A 95 1.89 -15.51 1.06
CA GLU A 95 0.74 -16.14 1.72
C GLU A 95 -0.52 -16.06 0.85
N LYS A 96 -0.84 -14.88 0.29
CA LYS A 96 -1.98 -14.73 -0.62
C LYS A 96 -1.81 -15.54 -1.90
N ALA A 97 -0.60 -15.64 -2.43
CA ALA A 97 -0.31 -16.48 -3.59
C ALA A 97 -0.56 -17.96 -3.27
N ALA A 98 -0.10 -18.44 -2.12
CA ALA A 98 -0.35 -19.81 -1.65
C ALA A 98 -1.84 -20.07 -1.42
N GLN A 99 -2.55 -19.16 -0.73
CA GLN A 99 -4.00 -19.26 -0.52
C GLN A 99 -4.76 -19.27 -1.84
N PHE A 100 -4.37 -18.44 -2.81
CA PHE A 100 -4.99 -18.43 -4.13
C PHE A 100 -4.77 -19.73 -4.89
N GLN A 101 -3.57 -20.32 -4.84
CA GLN A 101 -3.31 -21.63 -5.44
C GLN A 101 -4.17 -22.73 -4.80
N GLN A 102 -4.33 -22.71 -3.47
CA GLN A 102 -5.19 -23.66 -2.77
C GLN A 102 -6.66 -23.48 -3.14
N GLN A 103 -7.16 -22.24 -3.17
CA GLN A 103 -8.51 -21.93 -3.61
C GLN A 103 -8.75 -22.37 -5.07
N LYS A 104 -7.75 -22.21 -5.94
CA LYS A 104 -7.82 -22.67 -7.33
C LYS A 104 -7.94 -24.19 -7.41
N LYS A 105 -7.15 -24.94 -6.65
CA LYS A 105 -7.26 -26.41 -6.57
C LYS A 105 -8.64 -26.83 -6.06
N ASN A 106 -9.08 -26.27 -4.93
CA ASN A 106 -10.40 -26.55 -4.37
C ASN A 106 -11.53 -26.23 -5.37
N ARG A 107 -11.46 -25.09 -6.07
CA ARG A 107 -12.43 -24.74 -7.12
C ARG A 107 -12.40 -25.71 -8.30
N GLN A 108 -11.22 -26.15 -8.73
CA GLN A 108 -11.12 -27.16 -9.80
C GLN A 108 -11.74 -28.49 -9.36
N ASP A 109 -11.51 -28.91 -8.12
CA ASP A 109 -12.07 -30.15 -7.59
C ASP A 109 -13.59 -30.04 -7.37
N GLU A 110 -14.08 -28.89 -6.92
CA GLU A 110 -15.51 -28.56 -6.88
C GLU A 110 -16.14 -28.63 -8.28
N VAL A 111 -15.49 -28.06 -9.29
CA VAL A 111 -15.99 -28.11 -10.68
C VAL A 111 -16.02 -29.55 -11.19
N LYS A 112 -14.98 -30.36 -10.94
CA LYS A 112 -14.98 -31.80 -11.30
C LYS A 112 -16.10 -32.56 -10.60
N ALA A 113 -16.32 -32.32 -9.31
CA ALA A 113 -17.41 -32.93 -8.54
C ALA A 113 -18.78 -32.55 -9.10
N VAL A 114 -18.99 -31.28 -9.46
CA VAL A 114 -20.20 -30.80 -10.12
C VAL A 114 -20.38 -31.46 -11.48
N GLN A 115 -19.31 -31.56 -12.30
CA GLN A 115 -19.39 -32.24 -13.60
C GLN A 115 -19.73 -33.74 -13.44
N ALA A 116 -19.16 -34.43 -12.45
CA ALA A 116 -19.46 -35.83 -12.17
C ALA A 116 -20.94 -36.01 -11.75
N ALA A 117 -21.44 -35.14 -10.85
CA ALA A 117 -22.85 -35.14 -10.46
C ALA A 117 -23.79 -34.88 -11.65
N LEU A 118 -23.43 -33.93 -12.53
CA LEU A 118 -24.20 -33.65 -13.74
C LEU A 118 -24.18 -34.82 -14.75
N LYS A 119 -23.05 -35.51 -14.90
CA LYS A 119 -22.95 -36.72 -15.74
C LYS A 119 -23.82 -37.85 -15.19
N ALA A 120 -23.79 -38.10 -13.89
CA ALA A 120 -24.65 -39.10 -13.25
C ALA A 120 -26.14 -38.78 -13.44
N LEU A 121 -26.53 -37.50 -13.30
CA LEU A 121 -27.91 -37.06 -13.56
C LEU A 121 -28.31 -37.23 -15.03
N ARG A 122 -27.44 -36.91 -15.99
CA ARG A 122 -27.70 -37.18 -17.41
C ARG A 122 -27.82 -38.66 -17.69
N GLY A 123 -26.93 -39.49 -17.15
CA GLY A 123 -27.01 -40.95 -17.28
C GLY A 123 -28.36 -41.49 -16.82
N ILE A 124 -28.86 -41.06 -15.66
CA ILE A 124 -30.18 -41.44 -15.15
C ILE A 124 -31.32 -40.94 -16.07
N MET A 125 -31.17 -39.77 -16.70
CA MET A 125 -32.19 -39.21 -17.61
C MET A 125 -32.16 -39.79 -19.02
N ASP A 126 -31.00 -40.25 -19.49
CA ASP A 126 -30.77 -40.76 -20.84
C ASP A 126 -30.92 -42.29 -20.90
N THR A 127 -30.71 -43.01 -19.78
CA THR A 127 -31.08 -44.42 -19.70
C THR A 127 -32.58 -44.57 -19.90
N SER A 128 -32.95 -45.30 -20.94
CA SER A 128 -34.31 -45.77 -21.23
C SER A 128 -34.98 -46.51 -20.06
N ALA A 129 -34.24 -46.85 -19.00
CA ALA A 129 -34.79 -47.34 -17.73
C ALA A 129 -35.74 -46.35 -17.03
N ALA A 130 -35.61 -45.04 -17.29
CA ALA A 130 -36.61 -44.04 -16.88
C ALA A 130 -37.85 -44.02 -17.81
N LYS A 131 -37.76 -44.62 -19.01
CA LYS A 131 -38.88 -44.78 -19.94
C LYS A 131 -39.52 -46.18 -19.90
N GLN A 132 -38.87 -47.21 -19.36
CA GLN A 132 -39.30 -48.61 -19.57
C GLN A 132 -39.38 -49.55 -18.35
N GLY A 133 -39.24 -49.11 -17.09
CA GLY A 133 -39.71 -50.04 -16.03
C GLY A 133 -39.26 -49.87 -14.59
N LEU A 134 -38.42 -48.91 -14.23
CA LEU A 134 -38.08 -48.73 -12.80
C LEU A 134 -39.15 -47.98 -11.98
N PHE A 135 -40.27 -47.60 -12.61
CA PHE A 135 -41.43 -47.01 -11.94
C PHE A 135 -42.53 -48.04 -11.59
N SER A 136 -42.33 -49.32 -11.87
CA SER A 136 -43.34 -50.36 -11.65
C SER A 136 -43.36 -50.97 -10.23
N PHE A 137 -42.60 -50.42 -9.26
CA PHE A 137 -42.49 -51.04 -7.93
C PHE A 137 -42.76 -50.13 -6.72
N LEU A 138 -43.39 -48.97 -6.93
CA LEU A 138 -43.96 -48.15 -5.85
C LEU A 138 -45.43 -47.83 -6.17
N GLN A 139 -46.19 -48.88 -6.48
CA GLN A 139 -47.64 -48.85 -6.43
C GLN A 139 -48.05 -48.95 -4.95
N MET A 140 -47.89 -47.85 -4.21
CA MET A 140 -48.53 -47.71 -2.89
C MET A 140 -49.84 -46.97 -3.12
N SER A 141 -50.92 -47.72 -2.98
CA SER A 141 -52.30 -47.29 -3.05
C SER A 141 -52.58 -46.15 -2.06
N SER A 142 -52.91 -44.97 -2.56
CA SER A 142 -53.85 -44.07 -1.89
C SER A 142 -54.55 -43.17 -2.91
N SER A 143 -55.84 -43.38 -3.02
CA SER A 143 -56.83 -42.70 -3.84
C SER A 143 -56.91 -41.18 -3.62
N SER A 144 -56.86 -40.40 -4.69
CA SER A 144 -57.88 -39.39 -5.07
C SER A 144 -57.35 -38.37 -6.08
N SER A 145 -58.20 -38.07 -7.07
CA SER A 145 -58.20 -36.86 -7.91
C SER A 145 -57.13 -36.70 -9.02
N ARG A 146 -57.51 -37.21 -10.19
CA ARG A 146 -57.51 -36.56 -11.52
C ARG A 146 -56.38 -35.56 -11.87
N SER A 147 -55.65 -35.96 -12.92
CA SER A 147 -55.18 -35.15 -14.06
C SER A 147 -54.30 -33.92 -13.78
N LYS A 148 -53.01 -34.17 -13.55
CA LYS A 148 -51.84 -33.28 -13.84
C LYS A 148 -50.50 -33.91 -13.40
N ALA A 149 -50.55 -35.01 -12.65
CA ALA A 149 -49.42 -35.54 -11.89
C ALA A 149 -48.44 -36.46 -12.67
N ALA A 150 -48.79 -37.00 -13.84
CA ALA A 150 -47.92 -37.99 -14.52
C ALA A 150 -46.60 -37.40 -15.04
N GLY A 151 -46.59 -36.15 -15.54
CA GLY A 151 -45.34 -35.43 -15.87
C GLY A 151 -44.65 -34.82 -14.64
N GLN A 152 -45.37 -34.76 -13.52
CA GLN A 152 -44.94 -34.13 -12.28
C GLN A 152 -44.11 -35.07 -11.40
N THR A 153 -44.32 -36.39 -11.48
CA THR A 153 -43.54 -37.39 -10.72
C THR A 153 -42.08 -37.44 -11.16
N VAL A 154 -41.79 -37.54 -12.46
CA VAL A 154 -40.40 -37.65 -12.95
C VAL A 154 -39.64 -36.32 -12.75
N ALA A 155 -40.32 -35.19 -12.93
CA ALA A 155 -39.77 -33.86 -12.67
C ALA A 155 -39.43 -33.63 -11.19
N THR A 156 -40.33 -34.06 -10.29
CA THR A 156 -40.13 -33.93 -8.84
C THR A 156 -39.09 -34.91 -8.29
N LEU A 157 -38.98 -36.11 -8.86
CA LEU A 157 -37.94 -37.08 -8.50
C LEU A 157 -36.55 -36.62 -8.95
N ALA A 158 -36.42 -36.09 -10.17
CA ALA A 158 -35.19 -35.47 -10.64
C ALA A 158 -34.76 -34.32 -9.73
N LEU A 159 -35.70 -33.46 -9.35
CA LEU A 159 -35.48 -32.34 -8.44
C LEU A 159 -35.03 -32.82 -7.05
N LYS A 160 -35.68 -33.85 -6.47
CA LYS A 160 -35.27 -34.45 -5.19
C LYS A 160 -33.85 -35.03 -5.26
N ARG A 161 -33.48 -35.67 -6.37
CA ARG A 161 -32.10 -36.19 -6.55
C ARG A 161 -31.07 -35.09 -6.69
N VAL A 162 -31.38 -34.02 -7.42
CA VAL A 162 -30.48 -32.84 -7.49
C VAL A 162 -30.33 -32.19 -6.12
N GLN A 163 -31.40 -32.11 -5.30
CA GLN A 163 -31.32 -31.62 -3.92
C GLN A 163 -30.48 -32.53 -3.01
N GLN A 164 -30.67 -33.85 -3.09
CA GLN A 164 -29.86 -34.78 -2.31
C GLN A 164 -28.38 -34.72 -2.70
N LEU A 165 -28.09 -34.54 -3.99
CA LEU A 165 -26.73 -34.33 -4.50
C LEU A 165 -26.15 -32.97 -4.07
N ALA A 166 -26.96 -31.91 -4.04
CA ALA A 166 -26.55 -30.60 -3.55
C ALA A 166 -26.17 -30.64 -2.06
N VAL A 167 -26.98 -31.33 -1.24
CA VAL A 167 -26.74 -31.49 0.21
C VAL A 167 -25.54 -32.40 0.48
N SER A 168 -25.41 -33.53 -0.21
CA SER A 168 -24.29 -34.48 -0.01
C SER A 168 -22.95 -33.90 -0.47
N LEU A 169 -22.93 -33.13 -1.56
CA LEU A 169 -21.73 -32.48 -2.08
C LEU A 169 -21.50 -31.07 -1.51
N LYS A 170 -22.39 -30.56 -0.64
CA LYS A 170 -22.39 -29.19 -0.08
C LYS A 170 -22.17 -28.10 -1.13
N SER A 171 -22.68 -28.31 -2.35
CA SER A 171 -22.43 -27.41 -3.48
C SER A 171 -23.54 -26.36 -3.59
N THR A 172 -23.19 -25.10 -3.30
CA THR A 172 -24.11 -23.95 -3.43
C THR A 172 -24.58 -23.74 -4.88
N VAL A 173 -23.84 -24.24 -5.86
CA VAL A 173 -24.19 -24.18 -7.29
C VAL A 173 -25.29 -25.19 -7.61
N LEU A 174 -25.22 -26.40 -7.04
CA LEU A 174 -26.26 -27.41 -7.21
C LEU A 174 -27.54 -27.02 -6.46
N ASP A 175 -27.46 -26.33 -5.32
CA ASP A 175 -28.64 -25.78 -4.62
C ASP A 175 -29.34 -24.67 -5.41
N LYS A 176 -28.56 -23.78 -6.04
CA LYS A 176 -29.11 -22.77 -6.95
C LYS A 176 -29.76 -23.42 -8.17
N LEU A 177 -29.18 -24.51 -8.71
CA LEU A 177 -29.79 -25.30 -9.78
C LEU A 177 -31.10 -25.94 -9.33
N ALA A 178 -31.10 -26.62 -8.19
CA ALA A 178 -32.28 -27.26 -7.62
C ALA A 178 -33.43 -26.24 -7.43
N SER A 179 -33.10 -25.03 -6.99
CA SER A 179 -34.05 -23.94 -6.84
C SER A 179 -34.62 -23.47 -8.18
N LYS A 180 -33.78 -23.32 -9.22
CA LYS A 180 -34.25 -23.00 -10.58
C LYS A 180 -35.11 -24.12 -11.18
N MET A 181 -34.74 -25.39 -10.97
CA MET A 181 -35.55 -26.55 -11.40
C MET A 181 -36.89 -26.62 -10.67
N ARG A 182 -36.93 -26.21 -9.39
CA ARG A 182 -38.17 -26.09 -8.59
C ARG A 182 -39.14 -25.07 -9.18
N VAL A 183 -38.63 -23.90 -9.60
CA VAL A 183 -39.44 -22.87 -10.27
C VAL A 183 -39.98 -23.37 -11.60
N VAL A 184 -39.14 -24.00 -12.43
CA VAL A 184 -39.56 -24.57 -13.72
C VAL A 184 -40.60 -25.69 -13.54
N SER A 185 -40.48 -26.51 -12.50
CA SER A 185 -41.45 -27.58 -12.21
C SER A 185 -42.78 -27.08 -11.63
N ARG A 186 -42.80 -25.92 -10.97
CA ARG A 186 -44.00 -25.34 -10.34
C ARG A 186 -44.77 -24.40 -11.27
N TYR A 187 -44.05 -23.64 -12.10
CA TYR A 187 -44.60 -22.56 -12.93
C TYR A 187 -44.42 -22.78 -14.44
N GLY A 188 -43.88 -23.94 -14.85
CA GLY A 188 -43.71 -24.30 -16.25
C GLY A 188 -45.03 -24.65 -16.93
N GLY A 189 -45.82 -23.64 -17.29
CA GLY A 189 -47.05 -23.82 -18.07
C GLY A 189 -46.77 -24.45 -19.45
N GLY A 190 -47.55 -25.47 -19.80
CA GLY A 190 -47.87 -25.96 -21.15
C GLY A 190 -46.76 -26.59 -22.01
N GLY A 191 -45.48 -26.24 -21.84
CA GLY A 191 -44.38 -26.72 -22.68
C GLY A 191 -43.42 -27.68 -21.98
N ASP A 192 -42.61 -28.42 -22.76
CA ASP A 192 -41.66 -29.46 -22.32
C ASP A 192 -40.80 -29.07 -21.10
N VAL A 193 -41.32 -29.41 -19.91
CA VAL A 193 -40.69 -29.12 -18.62
C VAL A 193 -39.33 -29.84 -18.52
N PHE A 194 -39.25 -31.06 -19.06
CA PHE A 194 -37.99 -31.83 -19.15
C PHE A 194 -36.97 -31.22 -20.08
N GLY A 195 -37.40 -30.66 -21.22
CA GLY A 195 -36.53 -29.95 -22.15
C GLY A 195 -35.89 -28.73 -21.49
N LYS A 196 -36.68 -27.95 -20.73
CA LYS A 196 -36.20 -26.79 -19.97
C LYS A 196 -35.22 -27.20 -18.86
N MET A 197 -35.47 -28.30 -18.14
CA MET A 197 -34.54 -28.84 -17.15
C MET A 197 -33.23 -29.33 -17.77
N ARG A 198 -33.28 -30.03 -18.92
CA ARG A 198 -32.08 -30.43 -19.67
C ARG A 198 -31.26 -29.23 -20.13
N LYS A 199 -31.91 -28.18 -20.65
CA LYS A 199 -31.24 -26.93 -21.05
C LYS A 199 -30.56 -26.24 -19.85
N LEU A 200 -31.19 -26.22 -18.67
CA LEU A 200 -30.58 -25.68 -17.45
C LEU A 200 -29.35 -26.49 -17.00
N ILE A 201 -29.42 -27.82 -17.07
CA ILE A 201 -28.29 -28.71 -16.80
C ILE A 201 -27.17 -28.51 -17.83
N GLN A 202 -27.51 -28.31 -19.10
CA GLN A 202 -26.55 -28.08 -20.18
C GLN A 202 -25.86 -26.72 -20.03
N ALA A 203 -26.59 -25.67 -19.67
CA ALA A 203 -26.07 -24.33 -19.40
C ALA A 203 -25.12 -24.29 -18.19
N LEU A 204 -25.40 -25.06 -17.14
CA LEU A 204 -24.45 -25.19 -16.03
C LEU A 204 -23.20 -25.98 -16.41
N CYS A 205 -23.34 -26.98 -17.28
CA CYS A 205 -22.21 -27.74 -17.76
C CYS A 205 -21.28 -26.92 -18.68
N SER A 206 -21.82 -25.97 -19.46
CA SER A 206 -21.00 -25.03 -20.24
C SER A 206 -20.35 -23.96 -19.34
N SER A 207 -21.11 -23.42 -18.38
CA SER A 207 -20.57 -22.45 -17.41
C SER A 207 -19.45 -23.03 -16.54
N ALA A 208 -19.57 -24.30 -16.12
CA ALA A 208 -18.53 -25.01 -15.38
C ALA A 208 -17.21 -25.12 -16.17
N LYS A 209 -17.27 -25.36 -17.49
CA LYS A 209 -16.08 -25.43 -18.37
C LYS A 209 -15.43 -24.05 -18.57
N GLN A 210 -16.21 -22.98 -18.65
CA GLN A 210 -15.69 -21.62 -18.79
C GLN A 210 -14.91 -21.16 -17.54
N LEU A 211 -15.40 -21.52 -16.35
CA LEU A 211 -14.73 -21.24 -15.08
C LEU A 211 -13.35 -21.93 -14.95
N GLU A 212 -13.15 -23.09 -15.59
CA GLU A 212 -11.84 -23.74 -15.68
C GLU A 212 -10.87 -22.93 -16.57
N THR A 213 -11.36 -22.39 -17.69
CA THR A 213 -10.54 -21.62 -18.63
C THR A 213 -10.15 -20.23 -18.11
N ASP A 214 -11.05 -19.53 -17.41
CA ASP A 214 -10.76 -18.17 -16.92
C ASP A 214 -9.78 -18.16 -15.74
N ASN A 215 -9.82 -19.19 -14.89
CA ASN A 215 -8.85 -19.40 -13.82
C ASN A 215 -7.41 -19.65 -14.33
N SER A 216 -7.24 -20.07 -15.59
CA SER A 216 -5.90 -20.20 -16.21
C SER A 216 -5.34 -18.84 -16.63
N LYS A 217 -6.19 -17.96 -17.18
CA LYS A 217 -5.80 -16.63 -17.68
C LYS A 217 -5.46 -15.67 -16.54
N ILE A 218 -6.24 -15.67 -15.46
CA ILE A 218 -6.00 -14.82 -14.27
C ILE A 218 -4.59 -15.06 -13.68
N MET A 219 -4.08 -16.30 -13.71
CA MET A 219 -2.73 -16.64 -13.22
C MET A 219 -1.62 -15.95 -14.02
N SER A 220 -1.72 -15.92 -15.35
CA SER A 220 -0.75 -15.26 -16.22
C SER A 220 -0.75 -13.73 -16.04
N ILE A 221 -1.90 -13.13 -15.74
CA ILE A 221 -2.05 -11.67 -15.60
C ILE A 221 -1.54 -11.21 -14.23
N SER A 222 -1.91 -11.91 -13.16
CA SER A 222 -1.46 -11.57 -11.80
C SER A 222 0.04 -11.78 -11.62
N CYS A 223 0.62 -12.83 -12.23
CA CYS A 223 2.07 -13.07 -12.18
C CYS A 223 2.85 -12.04 -13.00
N LYS A 224 2.36 -11.67 -14.20
CA LYS A 224 2.96 -10.59 -15.02
C LYS A 224 2.86 -9.22 -14.36
N LYS A 225 1.74 -8.89 -13.71
CA LYS A 225 1.57 -7.62 -12.98
C LYS A 225 2.44 -7.54 -11.73
N ALA A 226 2.57 -8.63 -10.97
CA ALA A 226 3.47 -8.67 -9.81
C ALA A 226 4.94 -8.50 -10.23
N PHE A 227 5.36 -9.14 -11.34
CA PHE A 227 6.70 -8.97 -11.89
C PHE A 227 6.95 -7.55 -12.41
N ALA A 228 5.97 -6.96 -13.11
CA ALA A 228 6.07 -5.58 -13.59
C ALA A 228 6.17 -4.56 -12.44
N LEU A 229 5.43 -4.76 -11.34
CA LEU A 229 5.51 -3.88 -10.17
C LEU A 229 6.88 -3.97 -9.46
N ALA A 230 7.44 -5.18 -9.36
CA ALA A 230 8.77 -5.39 -8.79
C ALA A 230 9.89 -4.73 -9.62
N VAL A 231 9.80 -4.81 -10.96
CA VAL A 231 10.74 -4.12 -11.87
C VAL A 231 10.62 -2.60 -11.74
N PHE A 232 9.40 -2.07 -11.61
CA PHE A 232 9.17 -0.62 -11.48
C PHE A 232 9.75 -0.05 -10.18
N LEU A 233 9.57 -0.76 -9.06
CA LEU A 233 10.13 -0.36 -7.76
C LEU A 233 11.66 -0.43 -7.71
N SER A 234 12.27 -1.26 -8.57
CA SER A 234 13.73 -1.39 -8.69
C SER A 234 14.38 -0.25 -9.48
N HIS A 235 13.67 0.31 -10.47
CA HIS A 235 14.15 1.44 -11.29
C HIS A 235 13.93 2.82 -10.65
N THR A 236 13.07 2.93 -9.64
CA THR A 236 12.86 4.18 -8.89
C THR A 236 13.90 4.43 -7.79
N HIS A 237 14.88 3.53 -7.64
CA HIS A 237 15.91 3.57 -6.59
C HIS A 237 17.35 3.77 -7.11
N THR A 238 17.51 4.08 -8.40
CA THR A 238 18.74 4.60 -9.03
C THR A 238 18.56 6.06 -9.39
#